data_AF-A0AA46A730-F1
#
_entry.id   AF-A0AA46A730-F1
#
_cell.length_a   1.000
_cell.length_b   1.000
_cell.length_c   1.000
_cell.angle_alpha   90.00
_cell.angle_beta   90.00
_cell.angle_gamma   90.00
#
_symmetry.space_group_name_H-M   'P 1'
#
loop_
_entity.id
_entity.type
_entity.pdbx_description
1 polymer ?
#
loop_
_entity_poly.entity_id
_entity_poly.type
_entity_poly.pdbx_seq_one_letter_code
_entity_poly.pdbx_strand_id
1 'polypeptide(L)'
;MASAPILIQMKNTTIYQNLVWVLCLAKCYDQPVVNPSPYDIWLDERLATGVDPTWLRDFSLYAATTICGLLGAELLKANPDASKTQIARHRLALLSGFEVLRNGEGAFREALARLAARADGPLDEAGKAFGNLFDRLSRDLLFDEAFAPFRQILRECILSHWPYAVGDTLLGERVNERRLHSVVTAARETGVWDAVLDAILTDAGAFSPDDPRARSRKTFIAKDYASILTEIPTWVGPGEMLAAMGTTKAAFASLLAGGLLVPRTRAPKVIARRRPLPRPGRGGPCADTCRPASQHQAKTAPYDR
;
A
#
# COMPACT_ATOMS: atom_id res chain seq x y z
N MET A 1 -49.57 -30.61 -14.24
CA MET A 1 -49.36 -29.25 -14.79
C MET A 1 -47.87 -29.06 -14.97
N ALA A 2 -47.40 -29.11 -16.20
CA ALA A 2 -45.98 -29.01 -16.56
C ALA A 2 -45.64 -27.54 -16.87
N SER A 3 -44.65 -26.97 -16.20
CA SER A 3 -44.10 -25.64 -16.52
C SER A 3 -43.06 -25.77 -17.64
N ALA A 4 -43.24 -24.96 -18.68
CA ALA A 4 -42.39 -24.89 -19.86
C ALA A 4 -41.06 -24.15 -19.59
N PRO A 5 -39.96 -24.48 -20.31
CA PRO A 5 -38.69 -23.78 -20.18
C PRO A 5 -38.67 -22.49 -21.01
N ILE A 6 -38.10 -21.42 -20.43
CA ILE A 6 -37.93 -20.12 -21.05
C ILE A 6 -36.67 -20.15 -21.95
N LEU A 7 -36.86 -20.00 -23.26
CA LEU A 7 -35.80 -19.82 -24.25
C LEU A 7 -35.43 -18.33 -24.35
N ILE A 8 -34.23 -17.95 -23.93
CA ILE A 8 -33.68 -16.61 -24.18
C ILE A 8 -32.96 -16.62 -25.52
N GLN A 9 -33.54 -15.92 -26.51
CA GLN A 9 -32.90 -15.60 -27.78
C GLN A 9 -31.89 -14.46 -27.58
N MET A 10 -30.59 -14.73 -27.75
CA MET A 10 -29.56 -13.68 -27.83
C MET A 10 -29.16 -13.44 -29.29
N LYS A 11 -29.36 -12.20 -29.76
CA LYS A 11 -28.92 -11.72 -31.07
C LYS A 11 -27.41 -11.42 -31.06
N ASN A 12 -26.76 -11.84 -32.15
CA ASN A 12 -25.37 -11.64 -32.54
C ASN A 12 -24.71 -10.33 -32.08
N THR A 13 -23.56 -10.44 -31.42
CA THR A 13 -22.39 -9.60 -31.74
C THR A 13 -21.10 -10.37 -31.48
N THR A 14 -20.31 -10.48 -32.53
CA THR A 14 -19.13 -11.33 -32.72
C THR A 14 -17.96 -10.82 -31.88
N ILE A 15 -17.40 -11.66 -30.99
CA ILE A 15 -15.98 -11.74 -30.52
C ILE A 15 -15.83 -12.69 -29.30
N TYR A 16 -16.91 -13.03 -28.58
CA TYR A 16 -16.88 -14.00 -27.46
C TYR A 16 -17.09 -15.48 -27.86
N GLN A 17 -16.68 -15.88 -29.07
CA GLN A 17 -16.98 -17.23 -29.58
C GLN A 17 -15.95 -18.31 -29.25
N ASN A 18 -14.75 -18.03 -28.74
CA ASN A 18 -13.72 -19.08 -28.60
C ASN A 18 -13.53 -19.69 -27.21
N LEU A 19 -14.17 -19.17 -26.15
CA LEU A 19 -14.13 -19.77 -24.80
C LEU A 19 -15.47 -20.36 -24.36
N VAL A 20 -16.59 -19.79 -24.83
CA VAL A 20 -17.93 -20.35 -24.55
C VAL A 20 -18.19 -21.61 -25.39
N TRP A 21 -17.68 -21.69 -26.62
CA TRP A 21 -17.85 -22.88 -27.47
C TRP A 21 -17.10 -24.12 -26.96
N VAL A 22 -15.92 -23.95 -26.36
CA VAL A 22 -15.14 -25.07 -25.79
C VAL A 22 -15.81 -25.63 -24.53
N LEU A 23 -16.55 -24.80 -23.77
CA LEU A 23 -17.34 -25.25 -22.63
C LEU A 23 -18.71 -25.83 -23.03
N CYS A 24 -19.33 -25.35 -24.12
CA CYS A 24 -20.61 -25.85 -24.61
C CYS A 24 -20.58 -27.32 -25.05
N LEU A 25 -19.42 -27.87 -25.44
CA LEU A 25 -19.29 -29.27 -25.88
C LEU A 25 -19.14 -30.27 -24.72
N ALA A 26 -18.89 -29.82 -23.49
CA ALA A 26 -18.51 -30.71 -22.39
C ALA A 26 -19.68 -31.29 -21.57
N LYS A 27 -20.95 -30.91 -21.82
CA LYS A 27 -22.15 -31.51 -21.18
C LYS A 27 -22.12 -31.70 -19.64
N CYS A 28 -21.27 -31.00 -18.90
CA CYS A 28 -21.22 -31.08 -17.44
C CYS A 28 -22.02 -29.93 -16.81
N TYR A 29 -23.35 -30.07 -16.77
CA TYR A 29 -24.25 -29.20 -15.99
C TYR A 29 -24.51 -29.72 -14.57
N ASP A 30 -23.95 -30.87 -14.19
CA ASP A 30 -24.16 -31.51 -12.89
C ASP A 30 -23.37 -30.83 -11.78
N GLN A 31 -23.64 -29.54 -11.56
CA GLN A 31 -23.37 -28.90 -10.29
C GLN A 31 -24.46 -29.35 -9.32
N PRO A 32 -24.12 -29.64 -8.05
CA PRO A 32 -25.15 -29.93 -7.06
C PRO A 32 -26.11 -28.73 -6.96
N VAL A 33 -27.40 -29.02 -6.82
CA VAL A 33 -28.40 -27.98 -6.55
C VAL A 33 -28.03 -27.33 -5.22
N VAL A 34 -27.92 -26.00 -5.21
CA VAL A 34 -27.60 -25.21 -4.02
C VAL A 34 -28.73 -24.23 -3.77
N ASN A 35 -29.10 -24.04 -2.52
CA ASN A 35 -30.07 -23.01 -2.14
C ASN A 35 -29.53 -21.62 -2.53
N PRO A 36 -30.37 -20.75 -3.12
CA PRO A 36 -29.95 -19.41 -3.48
C PRO A 36 -29.54 -18.63 -2.23
N SER A 37 -28.42 -17.92 -2.32
CA SER A 37 -27.95 -17.04 -1.26
C SER A 37 -28.70 -15.70 -1.27
N PRO A 38 -28.62 -14.89 -0.20
CA PRO A 38 -29.15 -13.53 -0.21
C PRO A 38 -28.66 -12.67 -1.39
N TYR A 39 -27.42 -12.87 -1.84
CA TYR A 39 -26.89 -12.21 -3.03
C TYR A 39 -27.60 -12.68 -4.32
N ASP A 40 -27.86 -13.98 -4.45
CA ASP A 40 -28.52 -14.53 -5.65
C ASP A 40 -29.98 -14.03 -5.74
N ILE A 41 -30.67 -13.98 -4.60
CA ILE A 41 -32.04 -13.43 -4.52
C ILE A 41 -32.05 -11.96 -4.90
N TRP A 42 -31.15 -11.16 -4.33
CA TRP A 42 -31.02 -9.73 -4.66
C TRP A 42 -30.70 -9.51 -6.15
N LEU A 43 -29.81 -10.33 -6.72
CA LEU A 43 -29.44 -10.24 -8.13
C LEU A 43 -30.64 -10.55 -9.04
N ASP A 44 -31.40 -11.60 -8.71
CA ASP A 44 -32.59 -12.00 -9.46
C ASP A 44 -33.69 -10.92 -9.39
N GLU A 45 -34.01 -10.44 -8.19
CA GLU A 45 -35.01 -9.38 -7.98
C GLU A 45 -34.64 -8.10 -8.72
N ARG A 46 -33.35 -7.71 -8.65
CA ARG A 46 -32.85 -6.50 -9.30
C ARG A 46 -32.85 -6.62 -10.82
N LEU A 47 -32.58 -7.81 -11.37
CA LEU A 47 -32.69 -8.07 -12.81
C LEU A 47 -34.14 -8.10 -13.29
N ALA A 48 -35.05 -8.66 -12.50
CA ALA A 48 -36.45 -8.81 -12.86
C ALA A 48 -37.24 -7.49 -12.75
N THR A 49 -36.96 -6.69 -11.71
CA THR A 49 -37.79 -5.53 -11.35
C THR A 49 -37.04 -4.19 -11.39
N GLY A 50 -35.71 -4.21 -11.39
CA GLY A 50 -34.89 -3.01 -11.22
C GLY A 50 -34.86 -2.45 -9.80
N VAL A 51 -35.64 -3.01 -8.87
CA VAL A 51 -35.69 -2.55 -7.48
C VAL A 51 -34.43 -3.00 -6.74
N ASP A 52 -33.82 -2.07 -6.01
CA ASP A 52 -32.72 -2.36 -5.10
C ASP A 52 -32.90 -1.51 -3.82
N PRO A 53 -33.25 -2.13 -2.68
CA PRO A 53 -33.45 -1.40 -1.43
C PRO A 53 -32.12 -1.04 -0.74
N THR A 54 -30.99 -1.51 -1.25
CA THR A 54 -29.67 -1.36 -0.63
C THR A 54 -28.95 -0.10 -1.11
N TRP A 55 -27.76 0.15 -0.54
CA TRP A 55 -26.85 1.19 -1.05
C TRP A 55 -26.36 0.92 -2.48
N LEU A 56 -26.44 -0.32 -2.96
CA LEU A 56 -26.00 -0.69 -4.31
C LEU A 56 -26.92 -0.16 -5.42
N ARG A 57 -28.10 0.38 -5.07
CA ARG A 57 -29.08 0.91 -6.03
C ARG A 57 -28.55 2.03 -6.91
N ASP A 58 -27.62 2.83 -6.37
CA ASP A 58 -27.06 4.00 -7.04
C ASP A 58 -25.92 3.62 -8.01
N PHE A 59 -25.53 2.33 -8.07
CA PHE A 59 -24.46 1.81 -8.91
C PHE A 59 -25.00 0.90 -10.00
N SER A 60 -24.31 0.78 -11.13
CA SER A 60 -24.66 -0.21 -12.14
C SER A 60 -24.54 -1.64 -11.59
N LEU A 61 -25.37 -2.56 -12.09
CA LEU A 61 -25.29 -3.97 -11.69
C LEU A 61 -23.89 -4.55 -11.95
N TYR A 62 -23.26 -4.14 -13.05
CA TYR A 62 -21.88 -4.50 -13.38
C TYR A 62 -20.88 -4.07 -12.29
N ALA A 63 -20.94 -2.81 -11.84
CA ALA A 63 -20.04 -2.32 -10.80
C ALA A 63 -20.32 -2.98 -9.44
N ALA A 64 -21.60 -3.07 -9.05
CA ALA A 64 -22.02 -3.67 -7.80
C ALA A 64 -21.56 -5.13 -7.66
N THR A 65 -21.89 -5.98 -8.64
CA THR A 65 -21.52 -7.40 -8.62
C THR A 65 -20.00 -7.61 -8.67
N THR A 66 -19.28 -6.79 -9.45
CA THR A 66 -17.82 -6.85 -9.54
C THR A 66 -17.16 -6.50 -8.22
N ILE A 67 -17.61 -5.45 -7.53
CA ILE A 67 -17.06 -5.03 -6.23
C ILE A 67 -17.44 -6.00 -5.12
N CYS A 68 -18.66 -6.57 -5.13
CA CYS A 68 -19.02 -7.68 -4.22
C CYS A 68 -18.01 -8.82 -4.34
N GLY A 69 -17.73 -9.27 -5.57
CA GLY A 69 -16.78 -10.37 -5.79
C GLY A 69 -15.35 -10.03 -5.39
N LEU A 70 -14.88 -8.82 -5.71
CA LEU A 70 -13.53 -8.36 -5.36
C LEU A 70 -13.34 -8.23 -3.85
N LEU A 71 -14.22 -7.48 -3.17
CA LEU A 71 -14.15 -7.27 -1.74
C LEU A 71 -14.26 -8.60 -0.99
N GLY A 72 -15.26 -9.41 -1.34
CA GLY A 72 -15.47 -10.68 -0.66
C GLY A 72 -14.31 -11.66 -0.85
N ALA A 73 -13.67 -11.68 -2.02
CA ALA A 73 -12.48 -12.51 -2.24
C ALA A 73 -11.33 -12.11 -1.28
N GLU A 74 -11.11 -10.81 -1.06
CA GLU A 74 -10.10 -10.32 -0.11
C GLU A 74 -10.47 -10.60 1.34
N LEU A 75 -11.76 -10.47 1.71
CA LEU A 75 -12.24 -10.79 3.06
C LEU A 75 -12.02 -12.26 3.42
N LEU A 76 -12.25 -13.17 2.47
CA LEU A 76 -12.12 -14.62 2.65
C LEU A 76 -10.67 -15.09 2.76
N LYS A 77 -9.67 -14.31 2.32
CA LYS A 77 -8.25 -14.69 2.45
C LYS A 77 -7.79 -14.90 3.87
N ALA A 78 -8.47 -14.30 4.87
CA ALA A 78 -8.14 -14.53 6.27
C ALA A 78 -8.46 -15.96 6.74
N ASN A 79 -9.44 -16.62 6.13
CA ASN A 79 -9.86 -17.97 6.48
C ASN A 79 -10.06 -18.79 5.19
N PRO A 80 -8.96 -19.16 4.49
CA PRO A 80 -9.06 -19.87 3.23
C PRO A 80 -9.54 -21.30 3.51
N ASP A 81 -10.74 -21.62 3.02
CA ASP A 81 -11.25 -22.98 3.04
C ASP A 81 -10.82 -23.71 1.77
N ALA A 82 -9.71 -24.44 1.87
CA ALA A 82 -9.11 -25.19 0.77
C ALA A 82 -10.00 -26.35 0.27
N SER A 83 -10.99 -26.78 1.06
CA SER A 83 -11.92 -27.85 0.66
C SER A 83 -12.92 -27.40 -0.41
N LYS A 84 -13.14 -26.09 -0.56
CA LYS A 84 -14.13 -25.54 -1.49
C LYS A 84 -13.62 -25.49 -2.92
N THR A 85 -14.48 -25.93 -3.84
CA THR A 85 -14.27 -25.77 -5.29
C THR A 85 -14.14 -24.29 -5.66
N GLN A 86 -13.55 -24.01 -6.82
CA GLN A 86 -13.40 -22.62 -7.30
C GLN A 86 -14.76 -21.90 -7.43
N ILE A 87 -15.81 -22.61 -7.88
CA ILE A 87 -17.16 -22.07 -8.02
C ILE A 87 -17.77 -21.76 -6.65
N ALA A 88 -17.65 -22.69 -5.69
CA ALA A 88 -18.13 -22.45 -4.32
C ALA A 88 -17.41 -21.27 -3.65
N ARG A 89 -16.09 -21.13 -3.86
CA ARG A 89 -15.32 -19.97 -3.39
C ARG A 89 -15.78 -18.67 -4.03
N HIS A 90 -16.05 -18.67 -5.34
CA HIS A 90 -16.54 -17.48 -6.04
C HIS A 90 -17.93 -17.05 -5.53
N ARG A 91 -18.87 -17.99 -5.37
CA ARG A 91 -20.20 -17.70 -4.79
C ARG A 91 -20.09 -17.13 -3.37
N LEU A 92 -19.23 -17.72 -2.54
CA LEU A 92 -19.01 -17.22 -1.19
C LEU A 92 -18.39 -15.83 -1.19
N ALA A 93 -17.50 -15.51 -2.13
CA ALA A 93 -16.94 -14.17 -2.27
C ALA A 93 -18.03 -13.16 -2.63
N LEU A 94 -18.86 -13.45 -3.63
CA LEU A 94 -19.98 -12.58 -4.01
C LEU A 94 -20.92 -12.31 -2.82
N LEU A 95 -21.32 -13.36 -2.10
CA LEU A 95 -22.14 -13.24 -0.90
C LEU A 95 -21.44 -12.40 0.18
N SER A 96 -20.19 -12.70 0.50
CA SER A 96 -19.45 -12.03 1.57
C SER A 96 -19.26 -10.53 1.30
N GLY A 97 -18.97 -10.16 0.05
CA GLY A 97 -18.88 -8.76 -0.33
C GLY A 97 -20.23 -8.06 -0.34
N PHE A 98 -21.27 -8.73 -0.83
CA PHE A 98 -22.64 -8.21 -0.83
C PHE A 98 -23.15 -7.93 0.59
N GLU A 99 -22.93 -8.86 1.52
CA GLU A 99 -23.30 -8.69 2.93
C GLU A 99 -22.69 -7.45 3.57
N VAL A 100 -21.50 -7.03 3.14
CA VAL A 100 -20.91 -5.75 3.57
C VAL A 100 -21.55 -4.58 2.85
N LEU A 101 -21.56 -4.60 1.52
CA LEU A 101 -21.92 -3.45 0.70
C LEU A 101 -23.40 -3.10 0.79
N ARG A 102 -24.28 -4.07 1.04
CA ARG A 102 -25.72 -3.82 1.22
C ARG A 102 -26.03 -2.88 2.39
N ASN A 103 -25.13 -2.83 3.38
CA ASN A 103 -25.26 -2.00 4.58
C ASN A 103 -24.69 -0.57 4.40
N GLY A 104 -24.19 -0.24 3.22
CA GLY A 104 -23.80 1.13 2.86
C GLY A 104 -22.31 1.44 2.93
N GLU A 105 -22.01 2.69 2.59
CA GLU A 105 -20.64 3.20 2.47
C GLU A 105 -19.83 3.04 3.77
N GLY A 106 -20.44 3.26 4.94
CA GLY A 106 -19.79 3.10 6.23
C GLY A 106 -19.28 1.67 6.45
N ALA A 107 -20.12 0.67 6.18
CA ALA A 107 -19.74 -0.74 6.27
C ALA A 107 -18.62 -1.11 5.29
N PHE A 108 -18.61 -0.51 4.09
CA PHE A 108 -17.52 -0.68 3.14
C PHE A 108 -16.20 -0.09 3.67
N ARG A 109 -16.22 1.15 4.19
CA ARG A 109 -15.05 1.81 4.80
C ARG A 109 -14.49 1.00 5.97
N GLU A 110 -15.36 0.47 6.83
CA GLU A 110 -14.95 -0.40 7.95
C GLU A 110 -14.33 -1.72 7.47
N ALA A 111 -14.88 -2.33 6.43
CA ALA A 111 -14.29 -3.53 5.82
C ALA A 111 -12.89 -3.26 5.25
N LEU A 112 -12.70 -2.13 4.56
CA LEU A 112 -11.39 -1.71 4.07
C LEU A 112 -10.42 -1.42 5.21
N ALA A 113 -10.85 -0.73 6.27
CA ALA A 113 -10.01 -0.48 7.45
C ALA A 113 -9.57 -1.80 8.13
N ARG A 114 -10.46 -2.79 8.22
CA ARG A 114 -10.11 -4.13 8.73
C ARG A 114 -9.10 -4.84 7.83
N LEU A 115 -9.21 -4.72 6.52
CA LEU A 115 -8.20 -5.27 5.58
C LEU A 115 -6.85 -4.55 5.74
N ALA A 116 -6.86 -3.23 5.85
CA ALA A 116 -5.66 -2.43 6.07
C ALA A 116 -4.95 -2.78 7.38
N ALA A 117 -5.70 -3.01 8.47
CA ALA A 117 -5.15 -3.39 9.77
C ALA A 117 -4.45 -4.76 9.76
N ARG A 118 -4.86 -5.68 8.87
CA ARG A 118 -4.19 -7.00 8.69
C ARG A 118 -2.83 -6.89 8.01
N ALA A 119 -2.58 -5.79 7.31
CA ALA A 119 -1.30 -5.48 6.67
C ALA A 119 -0.41 -4.71 7.66
N ASP A 120 0.08 -5.42 8.67
CA ASP A 120 0.87 -4.88 9.78
C ASP A 120 2.39 -5.03 9.59
N GLY A 121 2.81 -5.77 8.56
CA GLY A 121 4.23 -6.00 8.27
C GLY A 121 5.00 -4.71 7.98
N PRO A 122 6.32 -4.66 8.26
CA PRO A 122 7.13 -3.44 8.07
C PRO A 122 7.15 -2.90 6.64
N LEU A 123 6.99 -3.77 5.64
CA LEU A 123 7.01 -3.45 4.21
C LEU A 123 5.63 -3.64 3.57
N ASP A 124 4.59 -3.79 4.38
CA ASP A 124 3.26 -4.04 3.86
C ASP A 124 2.67 -2.74 3.30
N GLU A 125 2.35 -2.78 2.01
CA GLU A 125 1.77 -1.67 1.25
C GLU A 125 0.28 -1.92 0.95
N ALA A 126 -0.41 -0.90 0.45
CA ALA A 126 -1.83 -0.97 0.09
C ALA A 126 -2.15 -2.14 -0.86
N GLY A 127 -1.27 -2.41 -1.83
CA GLY A 127 -1.44 -3.54 -2.75
C GLY A 127 -1.46 -4.90 -2.03
N LYS A 128 -0.69 -5.07 -0.96
CA LYS A 128 -0.73 -6.29 -0.14
C LYS A 128 -2.02 -6.36 0.69
N ALA A 129 -2.46 -5.24 1.26
CA ALA A 129 -3.65 -5.17 2.10
C ALA A 129 -4.95 -5.49 1.33
N PHE A 130 -5.07 -4.98 0.11
CA PHE A 130 -6.30 -5.03 -0.68
C PHE A 130 -6.19 -5.96 -1.90
N GLY A 131 -5.02 -6.52 -2.18
CA GLY A 131 -4.81 -7.55 -3.19
C GLY A 131 -5.47 -7.23 -4.54
N ASN A 132 -6.32 -8.15 -4.99
CA ASN A 132 -6.95 -8.08 -6.31
C ASN A 132 -7.95 -6.93 -6.43
N LEU A 133 -8.53 -6.47 -5.31
CA LEU A 133 -9.41 -5.29 -5.29
C LEU A 133 -8.62 -4.04 -5.70
N PHE A 134 -7.47 -3.81 -5.08
CA PHE A 134 -6.61 -2.67 -5.43
C PHE A 134 -6.07 -2.79 -6.84
N ASP A 135 -5.62 -3.98 -7.22
CA ASP A 135 -5.06 -4.26 -8.53
C ASP A 135 -6.04 -3.96 -9.67
N ARG A 136 -7.27 -4.47 -9.59
CA ARG A 136 -8.28 -4.20 -10.63
C ARG A 136 -8.68 -2.73 -10.66
N LEU A 137 -8.88 -2.10 -9.50
CA LEU A 137 -9.23 -0.67 -9.43
C LEU A 137 -8.11 0.27 -9.88
N SER A 138 -6.86 -0.17 -9.78
CA SER A 138 -5.68 0.62 -10.20
C SER A 138 -5.30 0.40 -11.67
N ARG A 139 -5.83 -0.63 -12.33
CA ARG A 139 -5.47 -1.01 -13.70
C ARG A 139 -6.73 -1.18 -14.55
N ASP A 140 -7.34 -2.36 -14.50
CA ASP A 140 -8.40 -2.78 -15.42
C ASP A 140 -9.64 -1.87 -15.37
N LEU A 141 -9.96 -1.35 -14.19
CA LEU A 141 -11.14 -0.54 -13.89
C LEU A 141 -10.78 0.92 -13.61
N LEU A 142 -9.57 1.36 -14.00
CA LEU A 142 -9.04 2.68 -13.66
C LEU A 142 -9.85 3.81 -14.29
N PHE A 143 -10.26 3.64 -15.56
CA PHE A 143 -10.92 4.67 -16.36
C PHE A 143 -12.44 4.45 -16.51
N ASP A 144 -12.98 3.44 -15.83
CA ASP A 144 -14.42 3.20 -15.83
C ASP A 144 -15.09 4.03 -14.74
N GLU A 145 -15.90 5.00 -15.14
CA GLU A 145 -16.60 5.92 -14.24
C GLU A 145 -17.58 5.21 -13.29
N ALA A 146 -18.08 4.02 -13.66
CA ALA A 146 -18.95 3.24 -12.77
C ALA A 146 -18.24 2.81 -11.47
N PHE A 147 -16.90 2.81 -11.47
CA PHE A 147 -16.08 2.47 -10.31
C PHE A 147 -15.47 3.68 -9.59
N ALA A 148 -15.68 4.91 -10.10
CA ALA A 148 -15.10 6.11 -9.50
C ALA A 148 -15.42 6.29 -8.01
N PRO A 149 -16.67 6.06 -7.53
CA PRO A 149 -16.96 6.20 -6.11
C PRO A 149 -16.22 5.17 -5.23
N PHE A 150 -16.11 3.92 -5.70
CA PHE A 150 -15.37 2.87 -5.00
C PHE A 150 -13.85 3.16 -4.97
N ARG A 151 -13.29 3.66 -6.09
CA ARG A 151 -11.90 4.12 -6.14
C ARG A 151 -11.67 5.25 -5.14
N GLN A 152 -12.58 6.21 -5.06
CA GLN A 152 -12.44 7.33 -4.14
C GLN A 152 -12.47 6.88 -2.68
N ILE A 153 -13.40 5.99 -2.31
CA ILE A 153 -13.46 5.43 -0.94
C ILE A 153 -12.19 4.64 -0.60
N LEU A 154 -11.70 3.82 -1.53
CA LEU A 154 -10.46 3.06 -1.34
C LEU A 154 -9.25 3.98 -1.24
N ARG A 155 -9.16 5.02 -2.08
CA ARG A 155 -8.10 6.03 -2.05
C ARG A 155 -8.03 6.73 -0.70
N GLU A 156 -9.17 7.17 -0.19
CA GLU A 156 -9.26 7.80 1.13
C GLU A 156 -8.79 6.86 2.25
N CYS A 157 -9.18 5.58 2.19
CA CYS A 157 -8.71 4.57 3.13
C CYS A 157 -7.18 4.35 3.01
N ILE A 158 -6.61 4.32 1.81
CA ILE A 158 -5.18 4.15 1.61
C ILE A 158 -4.41 5.34 2.19
N LEU A 159 -4.84 6.56 1.87
CA LEU A 159 -4.18 7.78 2.34
C LEU A 159 -4.27 7.98 3.85
N SER A 160 -5.23 7.32 4.53
CA SER A 160 -5.33 7.33 5.99
C SER A 160 -4.49 6.26 6.69
N HIS A 161 -3.81 5.36 5.97
CA HIS A 161 -3.04 4.25 6.54
C HIS A 161 -1.59 4.16 6.04
N TRP A 162 -1.26 4.77 4.90
CA TRP A 162 0.09 4.73 4.32
C TRP A 162 0.61 6.14 3.94
N PRO A 163 1.92 6.41 4.16
CA PRO A 163 2.52 7.73 3.94
C PRO A 163 2.94 7.97 2.47
N TYR A 164 1.96 8.21 1.60
CA TYR A 164 2.20 8.59 0.21
C TYR A 164 2.82 9.99 0.08
N ALA A 165 3.74 10.16 -0.87
CA ALA A 165 4.37 11.44 -1.14
C ALA A 165 3.53 12.31 -2.08
N VAL A 166 3.73 13.62 -2.01
CA VAL A 166 3.18 14.55 -3.00
C VAL A 166 3.73 14.20 -4.39
N GLY A 167 2.84 14.13 -5.37
CA GLY A 167 3.17 13.77 -6.76
C GLY A 167 3.05 12.29 -7.08
N ASP A 168 2.97 11.41 -6.07
CA ASP A 168 2.72 9.98 -6.30
C ASP A 168 1.36 9.78 -6.97
N THR A 169 1.27 8.85 -7.93
CA THR A 169 0.00 8.46 -8.54
C THR A 169 -0.63 7.32 -7.76
N LEU A 170 -1.85 7.52 -7.29
CA LEU A 170 -2.62 6.50 -6.57
C LEU A 170 -4.02 6.40 -7.21
N LEU A 171 -4.40 5.20 -7.67
CA LEU A 171 -5.71 4.97 -8.31
C LEU A 171 -6.03 5.99 -9.43
N GLY A 172 -5.01 6.36 -10.21
CA GLY A 172 -5.12 7.24 -11.38
C GLY A 172 -4.94 8.73 -11.10
N GLU A 173 -4.99 9.12 -9.83
CA GLU A 173 -4.90 10.52 -9.42
C GLU A 173 -3.62 10.82 -8.64
N ARG A 174 -3.03 11.99 -8.90
CA ARG A 174 -1.87 12.47 -8.16
C ARG A 174 -2.24 12.82 -6.73
N VAL A 175 -1.38 12.45 -5.80
CA VAL A 175 -1.47 12.87 -4.40
C VAL A 175 -0.99 14.31 -4.32
N ASN A 176 -1.90 15.24 -4.01
CA ASN A 176 -1.60 16.67 -3.98
C ASN A 176 -1.01 17.13 -2.64
N GLU A 177 -1.33 16.41 -1.56
CA GLU A 177 -0.83 16.69 -0.22
C GLU A 177 -0.40 15.40 0.48
N ARG A 178 0.70 15.48 1.23
CA ARG A 178 1.14 14.39 2.10
C ARG A 178 0.30 14.46 3.39
N ARG A 179 -0.58 13.48 3.60
CA ARG A 179 -1.41 13.39 4.82
C ARG A 179 -0.68 12.74 5.99
N LEU A 180 0.09 11.69 5.71
CA LEU A 180 0.83 10.93 6.70
C LEU A 180 2.34 10.92 6.40
N HIS A 181 3.10 10.93 7.47
CA HIS A 181 4.48 10.49 7.48
C HIS A 181 4.60 9.19 8.24
N SER A 182 5.48 8.29 7.81
CA SER A 182 6.18 7.39 8.73
C SER A 182 7.49 8.00 9.20
N VAL A 183 8.06 7.50 10.28
CA VAL A 183 9.41 7.89 10.74
C VAL A 183 10.43 7.79 9.59
N VAL A 184 10.37 6.73 8.78
CA VAL A 184 11.27 6.56 7.63
C VAL A 184 11.09 7.67 6.59
N THR A 185 9.86 8.02 6.23
CA THR A 185 9.61 9.07 5.23
C THR A 185 10.01 10.46 5.74
N ALA A 186 9.73 10.76 7.01
CA ALA A 186 10.10 12.03 7.63
C ALA A 186 11.62 12.15 7.83
N ALA A 187 12.31 11.04 8.10
CA ALA A 187 13.76 10.98 8.20
C ALA A 187 14.44 11.29 6.86
N ARG A 188 13.89 10.76 5.77
CA ARG A 188 14.35 11.08 4.41
C ARG A 188 14.16 12.56 4.07
N GLU A 189 13.03 13.13 4.46
CA GLU A 189 12.71 14.55 4.20
C GLU A 189 13.60 15.50 5.01
N THR A 190 13.81 15.21 6.29
CA THR A 190 14.64 16.04 7.19
C THR A 190 16.14 15.80 7.04
N GLY A 191 16.54 14.69 6.40
CA GLY A 191 17.94 14.27 6.28
C GLY A 191 18.55 13.71 7.57
N VAL A 192 17.73 13.43 8.58
CA VAL A 192 18.13 12.92 9.90
C VAL A 192 18.05 11.40 9.92
N TRP A 193 18.88 10.73 10.73
CA TRP A 193 18.77 9.30 10.93
C TRP A 193 17.41 8.93 11.55
N ASP A 194 16.77 7.91 11.01
CA ASP A 194 15.44 7.48 11.41
C ASP A 194 15.33 7.07 12.89
N ALA A 195 16.37 6.45 13.47
CA ALA A 195 16.41 6.17 14.91
C ALA A 195 16.42 7.43 15.78
N VAL A 196 17.07 8.50 15.30
CA VAL A 196 17.11 9.80 15.99
C VAL A 196 15.77 10.49 15.86
N LEU A 197 15.19 10.47 14.66
CA LEU A 197 13.88 11.08 14.43
C LEU A 197 12.77 10.35 15.20
N ASP A 198 12.81 9.03 15.32
CA ASP A 198 11.88 8.26 16.17
C ASP A 198 11.89 8.76 17.61
N ALA A 199 13.09 8.96 18.17
CA ALA A 199 13.26 9.47 19.53
C ALA A 199 12.75 10.92 19.68
N ILE A 200 13.03 11.80 18.72
CA ILE A 200 12.54 13.19 18.73
C ILE A 200 11.00 13.22 18.66
N LEU A 201 10.41 12.44 17.76
CA LEU A 201 8.96 12.38 17.58
C LEU A 201 8.27 11.75 18.80
N THR A 202 8.89 10.74 19.42
CA THR A 202 8.41 10.15 20.67
C THR A 202 8.43 11.17 21.82
N ASP A 203 9.52 11.92 21.97
CA ASP A 203 9.64 13.01 22.96
C ASP A 203 8.63 14.14 22.71
N ALA A 204 8.32 14.43 21.44
CA ALA A 204 7.28 15.36 21.03
C ALA A 204 5.85 14.80 21.14
N GLY A 205 5.67 13.58 21.66
CA GLY A 205 4.37 12.97 21.91
C GLY A 205 3.69 12.34 20.69
N ALA A 206 4.39 12.17 19.56
CA ALA A 206 3.83 11.50 18.37
C ALA A 206 3.60 10.00 18.58
N PHE A 207 4.40 9.37 19.45
CA PHE A 207 4.36 7.94 19.71
C PHE A 207 4.52 7.65 21.19
N SER A 208 4.01 6.49 21.62
CA SER A 208 4.39 5.92 22.91
C SER A 208 5.85 5.47 22.89
N PRO A 209 6.63 5.65 23.97
CA PRO A 209 8.00 5.13 24.07
C PRO A 209 8.12 3.63 23.80
N ASP A 210 7.08 2.86 24.14
CA ASP A 210 7.03 1.40 23.98
C ASP A 210 6.28 0.97 22.70
N ASP A 211 6.08 1.87 21.73
CA ASP A 211 5.41 1.53 20.48
C ASP A 211 6.20 0.44 19.71
N PRO A 212 5.66 -0.78 19.58
CA PRO A 212 6.39 -1.92 19.04
C PRO A 212 6.47 -1.91 17.52
N ARG A 213 5.77 -0.98 16.85
CA ARG A 213 5.69 -0.94 15.40
C ARG A 213 7.05 -0.60 14.79
N ALA A 214 7.35 -1.20 13.65
CA ALA A 214 8.52 -0.80 12.86
C ALA A 214 8.43 0.69 12.47
N ARG A 215 9.57 1.37 12.37
CA ARG A 215 9.66 2.80 11.99
C ARG A 215 8.95 3.14 10.67
N SER A 216 8.82 2.18 9.75
CA SER A 216 8.06 2.34 8.50
C SER A 216 6.53 2.36 8.70
N ARG A 217 6.03 1.79 9.80
CA ARG A 217 4.60 1.70 10.17
C ARG A 217 4.21 2.63 11.32
N LYS A 218 5.18 3.15 12.08
CA LYS A 218 4.99 4.29 12.99
C LYS A 218 4.65 5.53 12.17
N THR A 219 3.35 5.78 11.99
CA THR A 219 2.82 6.88 11.17
C THR A 219 2.17 7.96 12.03
N PHE A 220 2.25 9.20 11.56
CA PHE A 220 1.69 10.38 12.20
C PHE A 220 1.17 11.35 11.15
N ILE A 221 0.24 12.23 11.55
CA ILE A 221 -0.33 13.25 10.67
C ILE A 221 0.74 14.28 10.33
N ALA A 222 0.99 14.47 9.04
CA ALA A 222 2.09 15.31 8.57
C ALA A 222 1.93 16.78 8.98
N LYS A 223 0.68 17.29 8.95
CA LYS A 223 0.37 18.68 9.30
C LYS A 223 0.66 18.99 10.78
N ASP A 224 0.34 18.06 11.68
CA ASP A 224 0.46 18.26 13.14
C ASP A 224 1.93 18.43 13.57
N TYR A 225 2.86 17.82 12.84
CA TYR A 225 4.30 17.84 13.14
C TYR A 225 5.13 18.60 12.08
N ALA A 226 4.49 19.36 11.19
CA ALA A 226 5.20 20.07 10.12
C ALA A 226 6.20 21.11 10.65
N SER A 227 5.86 21.80 11.74
CA SER A 227 6.73 22.80 12.38
C SER A 227 8.02 22.15 12.91
N ILE A 228 7.90 21.07 13.69
CA ILE A 228 9.07 20.38 14.24
C ILE A 228 9.95 19.79 13.13
N LEU A 229 9.36 19.22 12.07
CA LEU A 229 10.12 18.69 10.93
C LEU A 229 10.91 19.78 10.20
N THR A 230 10.35 20.99 10.10
CA THR A 230 11.03 22.16 9.50
C THR A 230 12.12 22.72 10.40
N GLU A 231 11.94 22.67 11.72
CA GLU A 231 12.92 23.17 12.68
C GLU A 231 14.13 22.24 12.83
N ILE A 232 13.91 20.91 12.82
CA ILE A 232 14.97 19.91 13.07
C ILE A 232 16.22 20.18 12.23
N PRO A 233 16.17 20.48 10.92
CA PRO A 233 17.34 20.81 10.12
C PRO A 233 18.15 22.04 10.56
N THR A 234 17.65 22.89 11.46
CA THR A 234 18.38 24.05 11.99
C THR A 234 19.04 23.78 13.34
N TRP A 235 18.71 22.67 14.00
CA TRP A 235 19.22 22.36 15.34
C TRP A 235 20.71 22.07 15.35
N VAL A 236 21.42 22.68 16.30
CA VAL A 236 22.85 22.47 16.53
C VAL A 236 23.08 21.43 17.61
N GLY A 237 24.11 20.60 17.41
CA GLY A 237 24.51 19.63 18.43
C GLY A 237 25.26 20.31 19.59
N PRO A 238 25.37 19.63 20.76
CA PRO A 238 26.11 20.17 21.91
C PRO A 238 27.55 20.56 21.56
N GLY A 239 28.23 19.79 20.71
CA GLY A 239 29.61 20.06 20.29
C GLY A 239 29.76 21.34 19.46
N GLU A 240 28.88 21.56 18.48
CA GLU A 240 28.86 22.78 17.68
C GLU A 240 28.52 23.99 18.54
N MET A 241 27.57 23.84 19.45
CA MET A 241 27.16 24.91 20.36
C MET A 241 28.30 25.30 21.33
N LEU A 242 29.03 24.31 21.87
CA LEU A 242 30.23 24.53 22.69
C LEU A 242 31.30 25.33 21.94
N ALA A 243 31.58 24.93 20.70
CA ALA A 243 32.57 25.59 19.86
C ALA A 243 32.15 27.02 19.52
N ALA A 244 30.88 27.24 19.15
CA ALA A 244 30.35 28.56 18.83
C ALA A 244 30.35 29.52 20.03
N MET A 245 30.09 29.02 21.25
CA MET A 245 30.13 29.83 22.47
C MET A 245 31.54 29.99 23.05
N GLY A 246 32.55 29.28 22.52
CA GLY A 246 33.91 29.29 23.07
C GLY A 246 33.98 28.78 24.52
N THR A 247 33.11 27.85 24.91
CA THR A 247 32.97 27.40 26.31
C THR A 247 33.38 25.94 26.52
N THR A 248 33.59 25.55 27.77
CA THR A 248 33.93 24.17 28.14
C THR A 248 32.67 23.32 28.38
N LYS A 249 32.81 21.99 28.28
CA LYS A 249 31.72 21.04 28.58
C LYS A 249 31.13 21.24 29.99
N ALA A 250 31.96 21.56 30.98
CA ALA A 250 31.53 21.77 32.35
C ALA A 250 30.69 23.04 32.52
N ALA A 251 31.10 24.14 31.88
CA ALA A 251 30.33 25.38 31.87
C ALA A 251 28.98 25.19 31.14
N PHE A 252 28.98 24.48 30.00
CA PHE A 252 27.74 24.14 29.29
C PHE A 252 26.78 23.29 30.12
N ALA A 253 27.30 22.29 30.84
CA ALA A 253 26.49 21.48 31.76
C ALA A 253 25.90 22.32 32.90
N SER A 254 26.65 23.32 33.40
CA SER A 254 26.17 24.25 34.42
C SER A 254 25.04 25.14 33.89
N LEU A 255 25.11 25.59 32.63
CA LEU A 255 24.03 26.35 31.98
C LEU A 255 22.76 25.52 31.79
N LEU A 256 22.90 24.24 31.46
CA LEU A 256 21.76 23.31 31.38
C LEU A 256 21.14 23.06 32.76
N ALA A 257 21.97 22.79 33.78
CA ALA A 257 21.51 22.55 35.15
C ALA A 257 20.82 23.80 35.76
N GLY A 258 21.31 24.99 35.42
CA GLY A 258 20.71 26.26 35.82
C GLY A 258 19.50 26.69 34.99
N GLY A 259 19.08 25.91 33.98
CA GLY A 259 17.92 26.22 33.12
C GLY A 259 18.13 27.39 32.16
N LEU A 260 19.35 27.92 32.04
CA LEU A 260 19.69 28.99 31.11
C LEU A 260 19.76 28.50 29.66
N LEU A 261 20.04 27.21 29.48
CA LEU A 261 19.88 26.50 28.21
C LEU A 261 18.85 25.38 28.38
N VAL A 262 17.86 25.34 27.49
CA VAL A 262 16.83 24.30 27.46
C VAL A 262 16.96 23.52 26.15
N PRO A 263 17.28 22.21 26.19
CA PRO A 263 17.32 21.38 25.00
C PRO A 263 15.98 21.39 24.28
N ARG A 264 16.00 21.49 22.95
CA ARG A 264 14.77 21.36 22.14
C ARG A 264 14.17 19.96 22.15
N THR A 265 14.98 18.96 22.51
CA THR A 265 14.52 17.59 22.72
C THR A 265 15.32 16.94 23.84
N ARG A 266 14.69 16.03 24.56
CA ARG A 266 15.32 15.17 25.58
C ARG A 266 15.85 13.86 24.97
N ALA A 267 15.69 13.66 23.66
CA ALA A 267 16.17 12.49 22.94
C ALA A 267 17.71 12.36 23.04
N PRO A 268 18.27 11.26 23.61
CA PRO A 268 19.69 11.18 23.96
C PRO A 268 20.70 11.18 22.80
N LYS A 269 20.27 11.01 21.54
CA LYS A 269 21.14 10.61 20.41
C LYS A 269 21.14 11.55 19.18
N VAL A 270 20.82 12.83 19.30
CA VAL A 270 20.82 13.79 18.18
C VAL A 270 22.23 14.25 17.74
N ILE A 271 23.22 13.35 17.78
CA ILE A 271 24.64 13.64 17.49
C ILE A 271 25.10 12.82 16.28
N ALA A 272 24.74 13.27 15.06
CA ALA A 272 25.48 13.03 13.80
C ALA A 272 24.60 13.41 12.59
N ARG A 273 24.74 14.64 12.07
CA ARG A 273 24.19 15.01 10.76
C ARG A 273 25.06 14.43 9.65
N ARG A 274 24.42 13.92 8.59
CA ARG A 274 25.05 13.29 7.42
C ARG A 274 26.16 14.18 6.83
N ARG A 275 27.32 13.58 6.53
CA ARG A 275 28.21 14.04 5.45
C ARG A 275 27.46 13.76 4.12
N PRO A 276 27.42 14.71 3.15
CA PRO A 276 26.78 14.47 1.86
C PRO A 276 27.42 13.25 1.18
N LEU A 277 26.60 12.38 0.58
CA LEU A 277 27.10 11.33 -0.30
C LEU A 277 27.90 12.01 -1.44
N PRO A 278 29.10 11.51 -1.80
CA PRO A 278 29.78 11.99 -2.99
C PRO A 278 28.84 11.75 -4.19
N ARG A 279 28.62 12.80 -4.98
CA ARG A 279 27.85 12.70 -6.23
C ARG A 279 28.49 11.59 -7.07
N PRO A 280 27.72 10.67 -7.69
CA PRO A 280 28.29 9.78 -8.70
C PRO A 280 28.94 10.67 -9.75
N GLY A 281 30.25 10.52 -9.91
CA GLY A 281 31.04 11.30 -10.86
C GLY A 281 30.41 11.17 -12.24
N ARG A 282 30.17 12.32 -12.88
CA ARG A 282 29.87 12.33 -14.32
C ARG A 282 31.05 11.67 -15.01
N GLY A 283 30.78 10.55 -15.69
CA GLY A 283 31.73 9.97 -16.63
C GLY A 283 32.12 11.04 -17.64
N GLY A 284 33.39 11.44 -17.59
CA GLY A 284 34.13 12.05 -18.68
C GLY A 284 35.14 11.02 -19.19
N PRO A 285 35.49 11.05 -20.49
CA PRO A 285 35.87 9.87 -21.24
C PRO A 285 37.27 9.36 -20.89
N CYS A 286 37.40 8.03 -20.81
CA CYS A 286 38.67 7.34 -20.83
C CYS A 286 39.39 7.66 -22.15
N ALA A 287 40.47 8.44 -22.06
CA ALA A 287 41.48 8.52 -23.09
C ALA A 287 42.67 7.64 -22.69
N ASP A 288 42.90 6.62 -23.51
CA ASP A 288 44.20 6.13 -23.97
C ASP A 288 45.37 6.10 -22.99
N THR A 289 45.75 4.89 -22.59
CA THR A 289 47.15 4.45 -22.77
C THR A 289 47.19 2.95 -23.06
N CYS A 290 47.42 2.61 -24.32
CA CYS A 290 48.03 1.35 -24.73
C CYS A 290 49.46 1.24 -24.16
N ARG A 291 49.82 0.08 -23.61
CA ARG A 291 51.15 -0.51 -23.84
C ARG A 291 51.11 -2.04 -23.69
N PRO A 292 51.85 -2.79 -24.52
CA PRO A 292 51.57 -4.19 -24.82
C PRO A 292 52.34 -5.19 -23.94
N ALA A 293 51.80 -6.40 -23.86
CA ALA A 293 52.43 -7.56 -23.27
C ALA A 293 53.62 -8.05 -24.11
N SER A 294 54.81 -8.03 -23.52
CA SER A 294 56.03 -8.63 -24.06
C SER A 294 56.08 -10.14 -23.75
N GLN A 295 56.21 -10.93 -24.81
CA GLN A 295 56.57 -12.34 -24.82
C GLN A 295 58.01 -12.56 -24.33
N HIS A 296 58.25 -13.63 -23.58
CA HIS A 296 59.49 -14.45 -23.55
C HIS A 296 59.21 -15.67 -22.68
N GLN A 297 59.68 -16.90 -22.93
CA GLN A 297 60.12 -17.63 -24.12
C GLN A 297 60.21 -19.08 -23.61
N ALA A 298 59.80 -20.05 -24.43
CA ALA A 298 59.98 -21.47 -24.13
C ALA A 298 61.46 -21.89 -24.22
N LYS A 299 61.88 -22.85 -23.38
CA LYS A 299 63.01 -23.75 -23.66
C LYS A 299 62.76 -25.15 -23.07
N THR A 300 62.52 -26.08 -24.01
CA THR A 300 63.09 -27.44 -24.16
C THR A 300 62.86 -28.54 -23.09
N ALA A 301 62.30 -29.65 -23.59
CA ALA A 301 62.06 -30.99 -23.01
C ALA A 301 63.34 -31.88 -22.97
N PRO A 302 63.32 -33.24 -22.90
CA PRO A 302 62.44 -34.24 -22.25
C PRO A 302 63.24 -35.33 -21.44
N TYR A 303 62.53 -36.36 -20.91
CA TYR A 303 62.88 -37.81 -20.89
C TYR A 303 62.98 -38.56 -19.52
N ASP A 304 62.24 -39.69 -19.46
CA ASP A 304 62.15 -40.90 -18.60
C ASP A 304 62.92 -41.06 -17.27
N ARG A 305 62.19 -41.47 -16.22
CA ARG A 305 61.95 -42.89 -15.84
C ARG A 305 60.81 -43.02 -14.82
#